data_AF-A0A6V7IP64-F1
#
_entry.id   AF-A0A6V7IP64-F1
#
_cell.length_a   1.000
_cell.length_b   1.000
_cell.length_c   1.000
_cell.angle_alpha   90.00
_cell.angle_beta   90.00
_cell.angle_gamma   90.00
#
_symmetry.space_group_name_H-M   'P 1'
#
loop_
_entity.id
_entity.type
_entity.pdbx_description
1 polymer ?
#
loop_
_entity_poly.entity_id
_entity_poly.type
_entity_poly.pdbx_seq_one_letter_code
_entity_poly.pdbx_strand_id
1 'polypeptide(L)'
;ILKIRIGWVLEAIRLYLELFVKNPKPIETYSPYEIRRILIKVLTVKDWASRENLTVISRRKIEGSLCRVPAHFYNQVWEVLERCPAGIRVNGKELPQQPTLSNMTRSELTFALLVESILHHIQVPEYRQIVVELLNIVSVILLRNPELTFQRQLDLNTLVEDAFTMYCKDHNVERGQDMSPFFAAHYSVTTGYLARAVVNNVLTGGSMVTPIDFNEPKETPETCNIS
;
A
#
# COMPACT_ATOMS: atom_id res chain seq x y z
N ILE A 1 -15.93 -5.23 8.00
CA ILE A 1 -16.92 -5.56 6.95
C ILE A 1 -16.17 -5.65 5.63
N LEU A 2 -16.25 -6.78 4.92
CA LEU A 2 -15.59 -6.97 3.62
C LEU A 2 -16.53 -6.44 2.53
N LYS A 3 -16.19 -5.32 1.88
CA LYS A 3 -16.96 -4.82 0.75
C LYS A 3 -16.53 -5.56 -0.51
N ILE A 4 -17.28 -6.59 -0.87
CA ILE A 4 -16.97 -7.40 -2.04
C ILE A 4 -17.47 -6.68 -3.30
N ARG A 5 -16.56 -6.42 -4.24
CA ARG A 5 -16.89 -5.91 -5.57
C ARG A 5 -16.95 -7.06 -6.55
N ILE A 6 -18.16 -7.42 -6.99
CA ILE A 6 -18.38 -8.64 -7.78
C ILE A 6 -17.52 -8.69 -9.05
N GLY A 7 -17.32 -7.56 -9.74
CA GLY A 7 -16.47 -7.51 -10.94
C GLY A 7 -15.04 -7.96 -10.68
N TRP A 8 -14.45 -7.56 -9.55
CA TRP A 8 -13.09 -7.98 -9.19
C TRP A 8 -13.02 -9.42 -8.69
N VAL A 9 -14.10 -9.94 -8.09
CA VAL A 9 -14.19 -11.38 -7.76
C VAL A 9 -14.24 -12.20 -9.03
N LEU A 10 -15.00 -11.77 -10.04
CA LEU A 10 -15.04 -12.43 -11.34
C LEU A 10 -13.66 -12.43 -12.01
N GLU A 11 -12.92 -11.31 -11.95
CA GLU A 11 -11.56 -11.27 -12.47
C GLU A 11 -10.62 -12.22 -11.69
N ALA A 12 -10.75 -12.29 -10.37
CA ALA A 12 -9.97 -13.23 -9.56
C ALA A 12 -10.30 -14.70 -9.89
N ILE A 13 -11.57 -15.00 -10.16
CA ILE A 13 -12.01 -16.32 -10.65
C ILE A 13 -11.42 -16.61 -12.03
N ARG A 14 -11.47 -15.65 -12.95
CA ARG A 14 -10.90 -15.78 -14.30
C ARG A 14 -9.41 -16.09 -14.24
N LEU A 15 -8.66 -15.32 -13.46
CA LEU A 15 -7.22 -15.55 -13.22
C LEU A 15 -6.95 -16.94 -12.65
N TYR A 16 -7.75 -17.39 -11.67
CA TYR A 16 -7.61 -18.73 -11.11
C TYR A 16 -7.86 -19.83 -12.16
N LEU A 17 -8.91 -19.68 -12.98
CA LEU A 17 -9.23 -20.63 -14.04
C LEU A 17 -8.10 -20.73 -15.07
N GLU A 18 -7.55 -19.59 -15.50
CA GLU A 18 -6.43 -19.54 -16.44
C GLU A 18 -5.16 -20.22 -15.91
N LEU A 19 -4.92 -20.13 -14.60
CA LEU A 19 -3.74 -20.70 -13.97
C LEU A 19 -3.85 -22.21 -13.71
N PHE A 20 -5.05 -22.70 -13.37
CA PHE A 20 -5.23 -24.04 -12.82
C PHE A 20 -6.14 -24.97 -13.63
N VAL A 21 -6.91 -24.45 -14.58
CA VAL A 21 -7.85 -25.25 -15.39
C VAL A 21 -7.38 -25.33 -16.83
N LYS A 22 -7.17 -26.55 -17.33
CA LYS A 22 -6.91 -26.80 -18.75
C LYS A 22 -8.17 -26.46 -19.55
N ASN A 23 -8.04 -25.57 -20.54
CA ASN A 23 -9.14 -25.07 -21.38
C ASN A 23 -10.29 -24.48 -20.55
N PRO A 24 -10.08 -23.31 -19.92
CA PRO A 24 -11.11 -22.67 -19.10
C PRO A 24 -12.32 -22.34 -19.97
N LYS A 25 -13.51 -22.64 -19.46
CA LYS A 25 -14.78 -22.29 -20.11
C LYS A 25 -15.24 -20.91 -19.61
N PRO A 26 -16.19 -20.25 -20.29
CA PRO A 26 -16.82 -19.05 -19.75
C PRO A 26 -17.46 -19.34 -18.37
N ILE A 27 -17.40 -18.37 -17.46
CA ILE A 27 -17.81 -18.53 -16.05
C ILE A 27 -19.28 -18.97 -15.95
N GLU A 28 -20.13 -18.44 -16.84
CA GLU A 28 -21.55 -18.75 -16.94
C GLU A 28 -21.87 -20.21 -17.26
N THR A 29 -20.89 -20.99 -17.73
CA THR A 29 -21.08 -22.41 -18.09
C THR A 29 -20.83 -23.37 -16.93
N TYR A 30 -20.24 -22.90 -15.83
CA TYR A 30 -19.98 -23.74 -14.66
C TYR A 30 -21.24 -23.87 -13.81
N SER A 31 -21.45 -25.07 -13.24
CA SER A 31 -22.54 -25.31 -12.30
C SER A 31 -22.36 -24.50 -11.00
N PRO A 32 -23.44 -24.22 -10.25
CA PRO A 32 -23.34 -23.50 -8.96
C PRO A 32 -22.37 -24.16 -7.97
N TYR A 33 -22.27 -25.49 -8.00
CA TYR A 33 -21.33 -26.24 -7.15
C TYR A 33 -19.87 -25.99 -7.54
N GLU A 34 -19.56 -25.99 -8.84
CA GLU A 34 -18.21 -25.71 -9.33
C GLU A 34 -17.79 -24.27 -9.03
N ILE A 35 -18.66 -23.30 -9.30
CA ILE A 35 -18.41 -21.90 -8.96
C ILE A 35 -18.14 -21.73 -7.46
N ARG A 36 -18.94 -22.38 -6.60
CA ARG A 36 -18.70 -22.36 -5.15
C ARG A 36 -17.30 -22.88 -4.79
N ARG A 37 -16.86 -23.99 -5.39
CA ARG A 37 -15.53 -24.56 -5.14
C ARG A 37 -14.41 -23.63 -5.60
N ILE A 38 -14.55 -23.05 -6.80
CA ILE A 38 -13.58 -22.09 -7.34
C ILE A 38 -13.52 -20.85 -6.46
N LEU A 39 -14.66 -20.31 -6.06
CA LEU A 39 -14.73 -19.15 -5.18
C LEU A 39 -14.05 -19.42 -3.82
N ILE A 40 -14.25 -20.60 -3.22
CA ILE A 40 -13.55 -20.97 -1.99
C ILE A 40 -12.04 -20.95 -2.20
N LYS A 41 -11.53 -21.48 -3.31
CA LYS A 41 -10.10 -21.43 -3.65
C LYS A 41 -9.60 -19.99 -3.79
N VAL A 42 -10.29 -19.16 -4.58
CA VAL A 42 -9.96 -17.74 -4.78
C VAL A 42 -9.97 -16.96 -3.46
N LEU A 43 -10.93 -17.22 -2.58
CA LEU A 43 -11.04 -16.53 -1.30
C LEU A 43 -10.08 -17.07 -0.21
N THR A 44 -9.43 -18.22 -0.42
CA THR A 44 -8.51 -18.85 0.55
C THR A 44 -7.08 -18.98 0.02
N VAL A 45 -6.67 -18.15 -0.95
CA VAL A 45 -5.31 -18.17 -1.57
C VAL A 45 -4.20 -18.26 -0.53
N LYS A 46 -4.30 -17.56 0.60
CA LYS A 46 -3.31 -17.61 1.69
C LYS A 46 -3.08 -19.02 2.26
N ASP A 47 -4.10 -19.89 2.23
CA ASP A 47 -4.08 -21.21 2.86
C ASP A 47 -3.47 -22.30 1.97
N TRP A 48 -3.40 -22.06 0.65
CA TRP A 48 -2.95 -23.06 -0.32
C TRP A 48 -1.86 -22.58 -1.28
N ALA A 49 -1.66 -21.28 -1.45
CA ALA A 49 -0.68 -20.73 -2.41
C ALA A 49 0.73 -21.33 -2.23
N SER A 50 1.21 -21.47 -0.99
CA SER A 50 2.51 -22.07 -0.71
C SER A 50 2.55 -23.58 -0.98
N ARG A 51 1.44 -24.29 -0.75
CA ARG A 51 1.37 -25.75 -0.96
C ARG A 51 1.31 -26.10 -2.45
N GLU A 52 0.69 -25.25 -3.25
CA GLU A 52 0.52 -25.44 -4.70
C GLU A 52 1.58 -24.67 -5.50
N ASN A 53 2.64 -24.15 -4.85
CA ASN A 53 3.75 -23.40 -5.48
C ASN A 53 3.27 -22.27 -6.41
N LEU A 54 2.24 -21.53 -6.00
CA LEU A 54 1.74 -20.40 -6.76
C LEU A 54 2.83 -19.33 -6.89
N THR A 55 3.09 -18.89 -8.12
CA THR A 55 4.08 -17.84 -8.38
C THR A 55 3.69 -16.53 -7.68
N VAL A 56 4.69 -15.74 -7.31
CA VAL A 56 4.49 -14.47 -6.59
C VAL A 56 3.59 -13.52 -7.40
N ILE A 57 3.82 -13.42 -8.71
CA ILE A 57 3.01 -12.58 -9.60
C ILE A 57 1.55 -13.04 -9.64
N SER A 58 1.29 -14.34 -9.76
CA SER A 58 -0.08 -14.87 -9.80
C SER A 58 -0.80 -14.66 -8.48
N ARG A 59 -0.09 -14.83 -7.35
CA ARG A 59 -0.62 -14.51 -6.03
C ARG A 59 -0.97 -13.02 -5.91
N ARG A 60 -0.07 -12.12 -6.32
CA ARG A 60 -0.32 -10.67 -6.34
C ARG A 60 -1.52 -10.30 -7.21
N LYS A 61 -1.68 -10.94 -8.37
CA LYS A 61 -2.84 -10.72 -9.25
C LYS A 61 -4.15 -11.10 -8.57
N ILE A 62 -4.24 -12.30 -7.99
CA ILE A 62 -5.48 -12.77 -7.34
C ILE A 62 -5.78 -11.95 -6.07
N GLU A 63 -4.79 -11.78 -5.19
CA GLU A 63 -4.97 -10.99 -3.96
C GLU A 63 -5.23 -9.52 -4.26
N GLY A 64 -4.60 -8.98 -5.31
CA GLY A 64 -4.82 -7.66 -5.86
C GLY A 64 -6.26 -7.46 -6.29
N SER A 65 -6.80 -8.36 -7.11
CA SER A 65 -8.19 -8.30 -7.57
C SER A 65 -9.14 -8.25 -6.38
N LEU A 66 -8.94 -9.10 -5.38
CA LEU A 66 -9.77 -9.10 -4.17
C LEU A 66 -9.51 -7.93 -3.21
N CYS A 67 -8.59 -7.02 -3.53
CA CYS A 67 -8.10 -5.94 -2.67
C CYS A 67 -7.74 -6.46 -1.26
N ARG A 68 -7.06 -7.63 -1.21
CA ARG A 68 -6.68 -8.25 0.05
C ARG A 68 -5.60 -7.41 0.72
N VAL A 69 -5.76 -7.19 2.02
CA VAL A 69 -4.80 -6.48 2.85
C VAL A 69 -4.36 -7.32 4.06
N PRO A 70 -3.22 -7.00 4.70
CA PRO A 70 -2.83 -7.57 5.99
C PRO A 70 -3.81 -7.27 7.12
N ALA A 71 -3.67 -7.97 8.25
CA ALA A 71 -4.39 -7.62 9.46
C ALA A 71 -3.95 -6.23 9.95
N HIS A 72 -4.89 -5.46 10.51
CA HIS A 72 -4.66 -4.08 11.01
C HIS A 72 -4.20 -3.07 9.95
N PHE A 73 -4.23 -3.41 8.65
CA PHE A 73 -3.77 -2.55 7.57
C PHE A 73 -4.37 -1.13 7.61
N TYR A 74 -5.68 -1.00 7.80
CA TYR A 74 -6.30 0.33 7.85
C TYR A 74 -5.81 1.15 9.06
N ASN A 75 -5.55 0.51 10.20
CA ASN A 75 -4.99 1.19 11.36
C ASN A 75 -3.55 1.64 11.10
N GLN A 76 -2.77 0.84 10.38
CA GLN A 76 -1.43 1.22 9.93
C GLN A 76 -1.47 2.40 8.96
N VAL A 77 -2.39 2.41 8.00
CA VAL A 77 -2.54 3.54 7.06
C VAL A 77 -2.96 4.82 7.80
N TRP A 78 -3.78 4.71 8.84
CA TRP A 78 -4.11 5.83 9.71
C TRP A 78 -2.85 6.43 10.36
N GLU A 79 -2.00 5.59 10.95
CA GLU A 79 -0.73 6.02 11.57
C GLU A 79 0.23 6.66 10.55
N VAL A 80 0.27 6.14 9.31
CA VAL A 80 1.04 6.77 8.23
C VAL A 80 0.48 8.15 7.92
N LEU A 81 -0.85 8.29 7.84
CA LEU A 81 -1.50 9.56 7.53
C LEU A 81 -1.24 10.62 8.62
N GLU A 82 -1.18 10.24 9.89
CA GLU A 82 -0.77 11.13 11.00
C GLU A 82 0.62 11.74 10.79
N ARG A 83 1.51 11.04 10.08
CA ARG A 83 2.88 11.48 9.77
C ARG A 83 3.06 12.08 8.38
N CYS A 84 1.97 12.30 7.65
CA CYS A 84 1.98 12.90 6.32
C CYS A 84 1.09 14.16 6.29
N PRO A 85 1.55 15.33 6.77
CA PRO A 85 0.77 16.58 6.77
C PRO A 85 0.16 16.96 5.42
N ALA A 86 0.88 16.71 4.32
CA ALA A 86 0.42 16.95 2.96
C ALA A 86 -0.42 15.79 2.36
N GLY A 87 -0.73 14.75 3.15
CA GLY A 87 -1.50 13.58 2.74
C GLY A 87 -0.71 12.55 1.94
N ILE A 88 -1.43 11.52 1.50
CA ILE A 88 -0.92 10.39 0.71
C ILE A 88 -1.59 10.43 -0.66
N ARG A 89 -0.85 10.17 -1.74
CA ARG A 89 -1.37 10.18 -3.12
C ARG A 89 -1.02 8.89 -3.85
N VAL A 90 -1.96 8.38 -4.64
CA VAL A 90 -1.74 7.26 -5.56
C VAL A 90 -2.68 7.37 -6.76
N ASN A 91 -2.13 7.22 -7.97
CA ASN A 91 -2.87 7.35 -9.24
C ASN A 91 -3.76 8.61 -9.32
N GLY A 92 -3.25 9.76 -8.85
CA GLY A 92 -3.99 11.02 -8.84
C GLY A 92 -5.16 11.08 -7.85
N LYS A 93 -5.37 10.05 -7.02
CA LYS A 93 -6.28 10.10 -5.87
C LYS A 93 -5.51 10.41 -4.61
N GLU A 94 -6.07 11.31 -3.81
CA GLU A 94 -5.45 11.81 -2.59
C GLU A 94 -6.24 11.37 -1.37
N LEU A 95 -5.51 10.93 -0.36
CA LEU A 95 -5.95 10.80 1.02
C LEU A 95 -5.36 12.00 1.77
N PRO A 96 -6.10 13.12 1.88
CA PRO A 96 -5.60 14.27 2.60
C PRO A 96 -5.51 13.95 4.10
N GLN A 97 -4.57 14.55 4.82
CA GLN A 97 -4.50 14.39 6.27
C GLN A 97 -5.69 15.07 6.94
N GLN A 98 -5.93 16.34 6.59
CA GLN A 98 -7.09 17.11 7.02
C GLN A 98 -8.03 17.32 5.84
N PRO A 99 -9.36 17.18 6.03
CA PRO A 99 -10.05 17.01 7.31
C PRO A 99 -10.24 15.53 7.70
N THR A 100 -9.51 14.59 7.10
CA THR A 100 -9.71 13.15 7.38
C THR A 100 -9.48 12.82 8.85
N LEU A 101 -8.37 13.26 9.45
CA LEU A 101 -8.08 13.01 10.85
C LEU A 101 -8.99 13.77 11.82
N SER A 102 -9.56 14.92 11.41
CA SER A 102 -10.52 15.66 12.23
C SER A 102 -11.95 15.12 12.16
N ASN A 103 -12.33 14.53 11.02
CA ASN A 103 -13.71 14.12 10.75
C ASN A 103 -13.95 12.62 10.97
N MET A 104 -12.88 11.83 11.06
CA MET A 104 -12.93 10.38 11.18
C MET A 104 -12.14 9.93 12.41
N THR A 105 -12.29 8.66 12.79
CA THR A 105 -11.52 8.03 13.87
C THR A 105 -10.78 6.79 13.39
N ARG A 106 -9.70 6.46 14.10
CA ARG A 106 -8.95 5.23 13.88
C ARG A 106 -9.85 4.01 14.03
N SER A 107 -9.70 3.02 13.16
CA SER A 107 -10.46 1.77 13.14
C SER A 107 -11.95 1.87 12.73
N GLU A 108 -12.46 3.05 12.39
CA GLU A 108 -13.84 3.14 11.92
C GLU A 108 -14.01 2.64 10.48
N LEU A 109 -15.24 2.22 10.14
CA LEU A 109 -15.54 1.67 8.82
C LEU A 109 -15.38 2.72 7.71
N THR A 110 -15.76 3.97 7.96
CA THR A 110 -15.71 5.04 6.96
C THR A 110 -14.30 5.29 6.45
N PHE A 111 -13.33 5.36 7.37
CA PHE A 111 -11.91 5.47 7.00
C PHE A 111 -11.44 4.26 6.19
N ALA A 112 -11.78 3.04 6.62
CA ALA A 112 -11.41 1.83 5.87
C ALA A 112 -11.99 1.85 4.44
N LEU A 113 -13.24 2.28 4.28
CA LEU A 113 -13.89 2.41 2.96
C LEU A 113 -13.26 3.51 2.09
N LEU A 114 -12.77 4.60 2.69
CA LEU A 114 -12.04 5.66 1.99
C LEU A 114 -10.71 5.13 1.43
N VAL A 115 -9.90 4.49 2.28
CA VAL A 115 -8.63 3.86 1.85
C VAL A 115 -8.88 2.80 0.79
N GLU A 116 -9.88 1.94 0.99
CA GLU A 116 -10.26 0.93 0.01
C GLU A 116 -10.67 1.57 -1.33
N SER A 117 -11.42 2.67 -1.32
CA SER A 117 -11.80 3.40 -2.54
C SER A 117 -10.59 3.88 -3.34
N ILE A 118 -9.59 4.41 -2.64
CA ILE A 118 -8.33 4.87 -3.23
C ILE A 118 -7.55 3.70 -3.85
N LEU A 119 -7.39 2.59 -3.12
CA LEU A 119 -6.71 1.39 -3.64
C LEU A 119 -7.40 0.78 -4.86
N HIS A 120 -8.73 0.84 -4.92
CA HIS A 120 -9.47 0.33 -6.08
C HIS A 120 -9.35 1.24 -7.32
N HIS A 121 -8.87 2.48 -7.18
CA HIS A 121 -8.58 3.31 -8.34
C HIS A 121 -7.40 2.77 -9.17
N ILE A 122 -6.53 1.99 -8.53
CA ILE A 122 -5.48 1.23 -9.20
C ILE A 122 -6.12 0.11 -10.01
N GLN A 123 -6.02 0.14 -11.34
CA GLN A 123 -6.65 -0.87 -12.20
C GLN A 123 -5.82 -2.17 -12.30
N VAL A 124 -4.50 -2.09 -12.13
CA VAL A 124 -3.60 -3.26 -12.24
C VAL A 124 -3.55 -3.99 -10.90
N PRO A 125 -4.07 -5.23 -10.78
CA PRO A 125 -4.16 -5.95 -9.51
C PRO A 125 -2.82 -6.14 -8.79
N GLU A 126 -1.79 -6.55 -9.51
CA GLU A 126 -0.46 -6.79 -8.97
C GLU A 126 0.19 -5.49 -8.47
N TYR A 127 -0.03 -4.37 -9.17
CA TYR A 127 0.41 -3.05 -8.71
C TYR A 127 -0.33 -2.62 -7.43
N ARG A 128 -1.63 -2.93 -7.35
CA ARG A 128 -2.42 -2.69 -6.12
C ARG A 128 -1.81 -3.42 -4.92
N GLN A 129 -1.34 -4.66 -5.09
CA GLN A 129 -0.64 -5.38 -4.02
C GLN A 129 0.71 -4.74 -3.68
N ILE A 130 1.49 -4.30 -4.67
CA ILE A 130 2.75 -3.56 -4.41
C ILE A 130 2.50 -2.30 -3.58
N VAL A 131 1.42 -1.56 -3.87
CA VAL A 131 1.04 -0.37 -3.08
C VAL A 131 0.62 -0.73 -1.66
N VAL A 132 -0.11 -1.84 -1.47
CA VAL A 132 -0.46 -2.35 -0.12
C VAL A 132 0.80 -2.76 0.65
N GLU A 133 1.73 -3.48 0.01
CA GLU A 133 3.03 -3.85 0.58
C GLU A 133 3.83 -2.60 0.96
N LEU A 134 3.90 -1.60 0.08
CA LEU A 134 4.58 -0.33 0.31
C LEU A 134 4.01 0.42 1.52
N LEU A 135 2.69 0.56 1.63
CA LEU A 135 2.06 1.24 2.77
C LEU A 135 2.37 0.53 4.10
N ASN A 136 2.41 -0.80 4.10
CA ASN A 136 2.83 -1.57 5.27
C ASN A 136 4.31 -1.32 5.62
N ILE A 137 5.18 -1.25 4.61
CA ILE A 137 6.61 -0.92 4.81
C ILE A 137 6.78 0.50 5.37
N VAL A 138 6.07 1.49 4.83
CA VAL A 138 6.08 2.87 5.32
C VAL A 138 5.61 2.92 6.78
N SER A 139 4.52 2.23 7.11
CA SER A 139 4.03 2.14 8.50
C SER A 139 5.09 1.56 9.44
N VAL A 140 5.75 0.45 9.05
CA VAL A 140 6.80 -0.16 9.87
C VAL A 140 7.99 0.80 10.06
N ILE A 141 8.42 1.51 9.01
CA ILE A 141 9.52 2.48 9.10
C ILE A 141 9.15 3.63 10.06
N LEU A 142 7.96 4.21 9.93
CA LEU A 142 7.51 5.29 10.82
C LEU A 142 7.31 4.83 12.26
N LEU A 143 6.78 3.62 12.47
CA LEU A 143 6.60 3.05 13.81
C LEU A 143 7.95 2.85 14.53
N ARG A 144 9.00 2.49 13.78
CA ARG A 144 10.35 2.29 14.33
C ARG A 144 11.11 3.59 14.55
N ASN A 145 10.71 4.68 13.89
CA ASN A 145 11.39 5.96 13.92
C ASN A 145 10.34 7.08 14.16
N PRO A 146 9.85 7.21 15.40
CA PRO A 146 8.76 8.12 15.75
C PRO A 146 9.09 9.61 15.54
N GLU A 147 10.35 9.96 15.33
CA GLU A 147 10.81 11.30 14.94
C GLU A 147 10.57 11.63 13.46
N LEU A 148 10.32 10.62 12.61
CA LEU A 148 10.14 10.83 11.18
C LEU A 148 8.74 11.34 10.85
N THR A 149 8.70 12.37 10.00
CA THR A 149 7.49 12.93 9.40
C THR A 149 7.78 13.30 7.95
N PHE A 150 6.84 13.02 7.05
CA PHE A 150 6.97 13.39 5.64
C PHE A 150 6.62 14.86 5.43
N GLN A 151 7.57 15.69 5.05
CA GLN A 151 7.34 17.13 4.83
C GLN A 151 6.52 17.42 3.56
N ARG A 152 6.55 16.51 2.58
CA ARG A 152 5.86 16.62 1.30
C ARG A 152 4.79 15.55 1.20
N GLN A 153 3.90 15.70 0.21
CA GLN A 153 2.88 14.69 -0.07
C GLN A 153 3.55 13.35 -0.38
N LEU A 154 3.08 12.28 0.26
CA LEU A 154 3.61 10.94 0.08
C LEU A 154 3.03 10.35 -1.21
N ASP A 155 3.75 10.49 -2.32
CA ASP A 155 3.35 9.90 -3.61
C ASP A 155 3.81 8.44 -3.72
N LEU A 156 2.84 7.52 -3.63
CA LEU A 156 3.10 6.09 -3.70
C LEU A 156 3.56 5.64 -5.08
N ASN A 157 3.17 6.34 -6.16
CA ASN A 157 3.62 5.98 -7.51
C ASN A 157 5.10 6.26 -7.69
N THR A 158 5.54 7.44 -7.29
CA THR A 158 6.96 7.83 -7.34
C THR A 158 7.82 6.85 -6.54
N LEU A 159 7.38 6.43 -5.35
CA LEU A 159 8.13 5.48 -4.53
C LEU A 159 8.27 4.11 -5.20
N VAL A 160 7.23 3.61 -5.88
CA VAL A 160 7.31 2.34 -6.61
C VAL A 160 8.20 2.49 -7.85
N GLU A 161 8.14 3.62 -8.55
CA GLU A 161 9.01 3.92 -9.69
C GLU A 161 10.49 4.02 -9.29
N ASP A 162 10.79 4.64 -8.15
CA ASP A 162 12.14 4.75 -7.58
C ASP A 162 12.66 3.36 -7.19
N ALA A 163 11.82 2.56 -6.52
CA ALA A 163 12.14 1.18 -6.18
C ALA A 163 12.43 0.33 -7.43
N PHE A 164 11.59 0.45 -8.45
CA PHE A 164 11.78 -0.23 -9.73
C PHE A 164 13.05 0.23 -10.45
N THR A 165 13.34 1.53 -10.42
CA THR A 165 14.57 2.10 -11.01
C THR A 165 15.83 1.52 -10.36
N MET A 166 15.83 1.37 -9.02
CA MET A 166 16.92 0.71 -8.32
C MET A 166 17.01 -0.78 -8.65
N TYR A 167 15.87 -1.47 -8.76
CA TYR A 167 15.83 -2.89 -9.17
C TYR A 167 16.43 -3.11 -10.56
N CYS A 168 16.04 -2.31 -11.56
CA CYS A 168 16.57 -2.39 -12.92
C CYS A 168 18.09 -2.19 -12.97
N LYS A 169 18.60 -1.20 -12.22
CA LYS A 169 20.04 -0.93 -12.12
C LYS A 169 20.82 -2.12 -11.58
N ASP A 170 20.34 -2.72 -10.49
CA ASP A 170 21.04 -3.83 -9.83
C ASP A 170 20.97 -5.15 -10.63
N HIS A 171 19.96 -5.30 -11.51
CA HIS A 171 19.74 -6.52 -12.31
C HIS A 171 20.12 -6.36 -13.79
N ASN A 172 20.71 -5.23 -14.19
CA ASN A 172 21.03 -4.89 -15.58
C ASN A 172 19.84 -5.05 -16.55
N VAL A 173 18.63 -4.73 -16.09
CA VAL A 173 17.42 -4.74 -16.91
C VAL A 173 17.26 -3.36 -17.53
N GLU A 174 17.06 -3.28 -18.85
CA GLU A 174 16.75 -2.00 -19.50
C GLU A 174 15.50 -1.37 -18.87
N ARG A 175 15.55 -0.06 -18.64
CA ARG A 175 14.44 0.68 -18.05
C ARG A 175 13.28 0.78 -19.06
N GLY A 176 12.44 -0.25 -19.09
CA GLY A 176 11.16 -0.25 -19.79
C GLY A 176 10.04 0.35 -18.94
N GLN A 177 8.87 0.55 -19.56
CA GLN A 177 7.62 0.82 -18.83
C GLN A 177 7.06 -0.44 -18.16
N ASP A 178 7.57 -1.63 -18.50
CA ASP A 178 7.10 -2.89 -17.97
C ASP A 178 7.74 -3.21 -16.61
N MET A 179 6.95 -3.06 -15.54
CA MET A 179 7.33 -3.42 -14.18
C MET A 179 7.08 -4.90 -13.84
N SER A 180 6.57 -5.71 -14.78
CA SER A 180 6.26 -7.13 -14.55
C SER A 180 7.40 -7.94 -13.93
N PRO A 181 8.68 -7.76 -14.33
CA PRO A 181 9.80 -8.48 -13.69
C PRO A 181 9.92 -8.16 -12.19
N PHE A 182 9.72 -6.89 -11.82
CA PHE A 182 9.74 -6.46 -10.43
C PHE A 182 8.55 -7.00 -9.65
N PHE A 183 7.36 -7.01 -10.24
CA PHE A 183 6.17 -7.62 -9.64
C PHE A 183 6.23 -9.15 -9.55
N ALA A 184 7.09 -9.80 -10.34
CA ALA A 184 7.34 -11.23 -10.25
C ALA A 184 8.44 -11.59 -9.25
N ALA A 185 9.27 -10.63 -8.84
CA ALA A 185 10.35 -10.85 -7.88
C ALA A 185 9.80 -11.25 -6.50
N HIS A 186 10.59 -12.03 -5.77
CA HIS A 186 10.24 -12.52 -4.44
C HIS A 186 9.98 -11.35 -3.47
N TYR A 187 9.07 -11.55 -2.50
CA TYR A 187 8.66 -10.52 -1.55
C TYR A 187 9.83 -9.86 -0.81
N SER A 188 10.87 -10.61 -0.46
CA SER A 188 12.07 -10.05 0.20
C SER A 188 12.83 -9.07 -0.69
N VAL A 189 12.86 -9.33 -2.01
CA VAL A 189 13.52 -8.47 -2.99
C VAL A 189 12.73 -7.18 -3.16
N THR A 190 11.43 -7.27 -3.44
CA THR A 190 10.57 -6.08 -3.59
C THR A 190 10.53 -5.25 -2.31
N THR A 191 10.43 -5.89 -1.14
CA THR A 191 10.46 -5.22 0.17
C THR A 191 11.75 -4.41 0.34
N GLY A 192 12.90 -4.97 -0.04
CA GLY A 192 14.18 -4.29 0.05
C GLY A 192 14.23 -3.00 -0.79
N TYR A 193 13.78 -3.07 -2.04
CA TYR A 193 13.76 -1.90 -2.94
C TYR A 193 12.73 -0.85 -2.52
N LEU A 194 11.54 -1.28 -2.12
CA LEU A 194 10.49 -0.38 -1.61
C LEU A 194 10.95 0.34 -0.34
N ALA A 195 11.56 -0.38 0.62
CA ALA A 195 12.11 0.21 1.83
C ALA A 195 13.22 1.22 1.52
N ARG A 196 14.14 0.88 0.60
CA ARG A 196 15.19 1.81 0.13
C ARG A 196 14.58 3.09 -0.47
N ALA A 197 13.52 2.97 -1.28
CA ALA A 197 12.85 4.12 -1.89
C ALA A 197 12.22 5.03 -0.83
N VAL A 198 11.55 4.45 0.16
CA VAL A 198 10.96 5.19 1.28
C VAL A 198 12.03 5.93 2.07
N VAL A 199 13.13 5.26 2.44
CA VAL A 199 14.22 5.89 3.18
C VAL A 199 14.85 7.03 2.39
N ASN A 200 15.13 6.82 1.10
CA ASN A 200 15.66 7.88 0.25
C ASN A 200 14.71 9.08 0.16
N ASN A 201 13.39 8.84 0.06
CA ASN A 201 12.39 9.90 0.01
C ASN A 201 12.36 10.72 1.32
N VAL A 202 12.41 10.06 2.47
CA VAL A 202 12.50 10.73 3.78
C VAL A 202 13.77 11.58 3.87
N LEU A 203 14.93 11.03 3.47
CA LEU A 203 16.23 11.70 3.56
C LEU A 203 16.33 12.91 2.61
N THR A 204 15.83 12.78 1.38
CA THR A 204 15.81 13.86 0.38
C THR A 204 14.77 14.94 0.66
N GLY A 205 13.71 14.58 1.39
CA GLY A 205 12.70 15.53 1.89
C GLY A 205 13.05 16.15 3.24
N GLY A 206 14.12 15.72 3.91
CA GLY A 206 14.45 16.07 5.28
C GLY A 206 15.26 17.36 5.43
N SER A 207 14.61 18.44 5.84
CA SER A 207 15.12 19.20 6.98
C SER A 207 14.60 18.49 8.22
N MET A 208 15.49 17.88 9.01
CA MET A 208 15.14 17.28 10.29
C MET A 208 14.72 18.40 11.24
N VAL A 209 13.41 18.57 11.45
CA VAL A 209 12.91 19.40 12.56
C VAL A 209 12.53 18.43 13.66
N THR A 210 13.36 18.39 14.70
CA THR A 210 13.01 17.80 15.98
C THR A 210 11.77 18.48 16.54
N PRO A 211 10.83 17.75 17.18
CA PRO A 211 9.70 18.39 17.85
C PRO A 211 10.25 19.40 18.86
N ILE A 212 9.94 20.68 18.65
CA ILE A 212 10.24 21.72 19.64
C ILE A 212 9.24 21.49 20.77
N ASP A 213 9.75 21.10 21.94
CA ASP A 213 8.97 21.08 23.18
C ASP A 213 8.47 22.52 23.44
N PHE A 214 7.17 22.72 23.27
CA PHE A 214 6.49 23.95 23.71
C PHE A 214 6.32 23.90 25.23
N ASN A 215 7.41 24.05 25.99
CA ASN A 215 7.31 24.32 27.42
C ASN A 215 8.59 24.92 28.02
N GLU A 216 9.03 26.06 27.49
CA GLU A 216 9.87 26.99 28.25
C GLU A 216 9.12 28.31 28.46
N PRO A 217 8.97 28.78 29.71
CA PRO A 217 8.36 30.06 30.00
C PRO A 217 9.29 31.19 29.54
N LYS A 218 8.75 32.12 28.74
CA LYS A 218 9.46 33.33 28.31
C LYS A 218 9.81 34.18 29.52
N GLU A 219 11.11 34.29 29.83
CA GLU A 219 11.62 35.36 30.69
C GLU A 219 11.37 36.70 30.00
N THR A 220 10.60 37.55 30.67
CA THR A 220 10.42 38.96 30.31
C THR A 220 11.64 39.75 30.78
N PRO A 221 12.30 40.56 29.93
CA PRO A 221 13.39 41.41 30.38
C PRO A 221 12.82 42.61 31.16
N GLU A 222 13.13 42.68 32.45
CA GLU A 222 12.88 43.85 33.29
C GLU A 222 13.71 45.04 32.78
N THR A 223 13.05 46.07 32.27
CA THR A 223 13.67 47.38 32.06
C THR A 223 13.56 48.19 33.34
N CYS A 224 14.66 48.34 34.08
CA CYS A 224 14.80 49.39 35.09
C CYS A 224 14.69 50.76 34.43
N ASN A 225 13.64 51.51 34.74
CA ASN A 225 13.60 52.95 34.51
C ASN A 225 13.81 53.65 35.86
N ILE A 226 14.93 54.37 35.97
CA ILE A 226 15.19 55.34 37.03
C ILE A 226 14.59 56.67 36.58
N SER A 227 13.60 57.18 37.33
CA SER A 227 13.24 58.60 37.46
C SER A 227 12.40 58.77 38.71
#